data_AF-A0A3M1IKH6-F1
#
_entry.id   AF-A0A3M1IKH6-F1
#
_cell.length_a   1.000
_cell.length_b   1.000
_cell.length_c   1.000
_cell.angle_alpha   90.00
_cell.angle_beta   90.00
_cell.angle_gamma   90.00
#
_symmetry.space_group_name_H-M   'P 1'
#
loop_
_entity.id
_entity.type
_entity.pdbx_description
1 polymer ?
#
loop_
_entity_poly.entity_id
_entity_poly.type
_entity_poly.pdbx_seq_one_letter_code
_entity_poly.pdbx_strand_id
1 'polypeptide(L)'
;MLAATIDIAHDGRFCRQMDKRFRVMEFSTPRMKRLGRWSRALIVPACILAAATGLGAPASQAQQPKQPAQATAQKPKPAGETQNAWVKLCEDKPIITAGGIPSKRTVCLIHHERLSAVNGRVLVSAAIRTISGQDTKFLMVLVPLGVALPPGIQVRIDNEKPIPLKYTFCHIGGCTAETIATKQVIEKFKKGNKIDVLAINNVGKTIGFPIPLKGFTKAYEGKPVDSKKYQAARLKLMKLIQSRQAELAKKARAQQGKAKQGAQPQAKQPPKQLKLQ
;
A
#
# COMPACT_ATOMS: atom_id res chain seq x y z
N MET A 1 -23.88 48.46 42.09
CA MET A 1 -23.33 48.16 40.75
C MET A 1 -24.05 46.92 40.24
N LEU A 2 -24.70 47.05 39.08
CA LEU A 2 -25.77 46.19 38.57
C LEU A 2 -25.28 44.77 38.22
N ALA A 3 -26.06 43.77 38.64
CA ALA A 3 -26.00 42.41 38.12
C ALA A 3 -26.88 42.33 36.84
N ALA A 4 -26.29 41.93 35.72
CA ALA A 4 -27.01 41.69 34.48
C ALA A 4 -27.36 40.20 34.37
N THR A 5 -28.65 39.90 34.53
CA THR A 5 -29.29 38.62 34.20
C THR A 5 -29.47 38.52 32.68
N ILE A 6 -28.97 37.44 32.07
CA ILE A 6 -29.23 37.11 30.67
C ILE A 6 -30.34 36.06 30.65
N ASP A 7 -31.54 36.48 30.28
CA ASP A 7 -32.68 35.63 29.96
C ASP A 7 -32.48 34.99 28.57
N ILE A 8 -32.36 33.67 28.53
CA ILE A 8 -32.40 32.88 27.29
C ILE A 8 -33.86 32.49 27.05
N ALA A 9 -34.59 33.36 26.35
CA ALA A 9 -35.91 33.06 25.84
C ALA A 9 -35.80 32.01 24.71
N HIS A 10 -36.41 30.84 24.94
CA HIS A 10 -36.68 29.82 23.93
C HIS A 10 -37.75 30.32 22.98
N ASP A 11 -37.42 30.60 21.72
CA ASP A 11 -38.41 30.83 20.67
C ASP A 11 -38.35 29.72 19.60
N GLY A 12 -39.31 28.80 19.70
CA GLY A 12 -39.49 27.63 18.84
C GLY A 12 -40.12 27.95 17.48
N ARG A 13 -39.51 28.85 16.70
CA ARG A 13 -40.07 29.35 15.43
C ARG A 13 -39.18 29.17 14.19
N PHE A 14 -38.35 28.13 14.16
CA PHE A 14 -37.53 27.82 12.97
C PHE A 14 -37.81 26.47 12.30
N CYS A 15 -38.93 25.81 12.64
CA CYS A 15 -39.25 24.45 12.15
C CYS A 15 -40.41 24.38 11.12
N ARG A 16 -40.79 25.46 10.44
CA ARG A 16 -41.89 25.43 9.44
C ARG A 16 -41.64 26.23 8.17
N GLN A 17 -40.50 26.05 7.50
CA GLN A 17 -40.33 26.63 6.15
C GLN A 17 -39.41 25.84 5.21
N MET A 18 -39.47 24.50 5.20
CA MET A 18 -38.83 23.72 4.12
C MET A 18 -39.67 22.51 3.69
N ASP A 19 -41.00 22.68 3.60
CA ASP A 19 -41.90 21.68 3.05
C ASP A 19 -42.74 22.34 1.94
N LYS A 20 -42.21 22.32 0.70
CA LYS A 20 -42.88 22.59 -0.60
C LYS A 20 -41.88 22.86 -1.73
N ARG A 21 -40.98 21.91 -2.02
CA ARG A 21 -40.40 21.73 -3.37
C ARG A 21 -40.21 20.24 -3.67
N PHE A 22 -41.28 19.46 -3.45
CA PHE A 22 -41.51 18.24 -4.21
C PHE A 22 -41.97 18.65 -5.61
N ARG A 23 -41.01 18.81 -6.53
CA ARG A 23 -41.31 18.70 -7.96
C ARG A 23 -40.53 17.50 -8.46
N VAL A 24 -41.26 16.41 -8.60
CA VAL A 24 -40.89 15.16 -9.23
C VAL A 24 -40.25 15.50 -10.58
N MET A 25 -38.92 15.40 -10.67
CA MET A 25 -38.25 15.33 -11.97
C MET A 25 -38.42 13.89 -12.46
N GLU A 26 -39.46 13.67 -13.24
CA GLU A 26 -39.58 12.52 -14.13
C GLU A 26 -38.37 12.55 -15.08
N PHE A 27 -37.38 11.72 -14.80
CA PHE A 27 -36.32 11.43 -15.75
C PHE A 27 -36.92 10.57 -16.87
N SER A 28 -37.40 11.26 -17.90
CA SER A 28 -37.73 10.71 -19.22
C SER A 28 -36.57 9.84 -19.71
N THR A 29 -36.79 8.53 -19.74
CA THR A 29 -35.88 7.54 -20.31
C THR A 29 -35.73 7.79 -21.82
N PRO A 30 -34.52 7.98 -22.36
CA PRO A 30 -34.34 8.10 -23.79
C PRO A 30 -34.58 6.76 -24.48
N ARG A 31 -35.59 6.76 -25.34
CA ARG A 31 -35.98 5.73 -26.31
C ARG A 31 -34.77 5.19 -27.09
N MET A 32 -34.30 3.99 -26.73
CA MET A 32 -33.31 3.22 -27.50
C MET A 32 -33.84 2.99 -28.91
N LYS A 33 -33.22 3.65 -29.90
CA LYS A 33 -33.41 3.34 -31.32
C LYS A 33 -32.65 2.06 -31.64
N ARG A 34 -33.42 1.02 -31.92
CA ARG A 34 -33.03 -0.30 -32.42
C ARG A 34 -32.25 -0.13 -33.74
N LEU A 35 -30.93 -0.17 -33.68
CA LEU A 35 -30.06 -0.19 -34.86
C LEU A 35 -29.80 -1.64 -35.30
N GLY A 36 -30.35 -1.96 -36.47
CA GLY A 36 -29.60 -2.56 -37.56
C GLY A 36 -28.92 -3.90 -37.30
N ARG A 37 -29.67 -4.96 -37.58
CA ARG A 37 -29.20 -6.31 -37.87
C ARG A 37 -28.22 -6.27 -39.06
N TRP A 38 -26.92 -6.51 -38.82
CA TRP A 38 -25.93 -6.79 -39.87
C TRP A 38 -25.41 -8.21 -39.68
N SER A 39 -26.05 -9.13 -40.40
CA SER A 39 -25.59 -10.48 -40.63
C SER A 39 -24.36 -10.47 -41.53
N ARG A 40 -23.23 -11.01 -41.06
CA ARG A 40 -22.14 -11.55 -41.87
C ARG A 40 -21.60 -12.76 -41.11
N ALA A 41 -22.09 -13.96 -41.41
CA ALA A 41 -21.61 -14.84 -42.47
C ALA A 41 -20.16 -15.34 -42.20
N LEU A 42 -20.14 -16.59 -41.73
CA LEU A 42 -19.08 -17.59 -41.64
C LEU A 42 -17.95 -17.43 -42.67
N ILE A 43 -16.69 -17.53 -42.22
CA ILE A 43 -15.63 -18.24 -42.94
C ILE A 43 -14.74 -18.97 -41.92
N VAL A 44 -14.90 -20.29 -41.86
CA VAL A 44 -13.93 -21.24 -41.34
C VAL A 44 -13.10 -21.70 -42.54
N PRO A 45 -11.76 -21.72 -42.46
CA PRO A 45 -10.98 -22.62 -43.28
C PRO A 45 -10.37 -23.69 -42.38
N ALA A 46 -10.98 -24.87 -42.44
CA ALA A 46 -10.31 -26.13 -42.15
C ALA A 46 -9.40 -26.43 -43.34
N CYS A 47 -8.08 -26.45 -43.13
CA CYS A 47 -7.12 -27.00 -44.08
C CYS A 47 -6.38 -28.17 -43.43
N ILE A 48 -6.90 -29.37 -43.73
CA ILE A 48 -6.20 -30.55 -44.24
C ILE A 48 -5.04 -31.10 -43.40
N LEU A 49 -5.29 -32.29 -42.84
CA LEU A 49 -4.29 -33.31 -42.50
C LEU A 49 -3.43 -33.64 -43.72
N ALA A 50 -2.11 -33.56 -43.57
CA ALA A 50 -1.16 -34.34 -44.36
C ALA A 50 -0.24 -35.10 -43.41
N ALA A 51 -0.45 -36.41 -43.31
CA ALA A 51 0.52 -37.37 -42.80
C ALA A 51 1.35 -37.87 -44.00
N ALA A 52 2.67 -37.87 -43.87
CA ALA A 52 3.53 -39.05 -44.08
C ALA A 52 4.98 -38.69 -44.44
N THR A 53 5.87 -39.58 -43.97
CA THR A 53 7.23 -39.91 -44.40
C THR A 53 8.36 -38.92 -44.14
N GLY A 54 9.30 -39.41 -43.32
CA GLY A 54 10.47 -38.70 -42.85
C GLY A 54 11.59 -38.56 -43.87
N LEU A 55 12.38 -37.50 -43.66
CA LEU A 55 13.81 -37.50 -43.90
C LEU A 55 14.46 -36.95 -42.63
N GLY A 56 15.40 -37.71 -42.09
CA GLY A 56 16.13 -37.38 -40.87
C GLY A 56 17.02 -36.16 -41.08
N ALA A 57 16.94 -35.22 -40.13
CA ALA A 57 17.95 -34.20 -39.89
C ALA A 57 18.67 -34.55 -38.58
N PRO A 58 20.01 -34.50 -38.51
CA PRO A 58 20.73 -34.84 -37.30
C PRO A 58 20.48 -33.77 -36.23
N ALA A 59 19.94 -34.19 -35.09
CA ALA A 59 19.89 -33.38 -33.89
C ALA A 59 21.31 -33.17 -33.37
N SER A 60 21.79 -31.93 -33.46
CA SER A 60 23.02 -31.49 -32.80
C SER A 60 22.76 -31.45 -31.29
N GLN A 61 23.17 -32.51 -30.59
CA GLN A 61 23.25 -32.53 -29.13
C GLN A 61 24.49 -31.75 -28.70
N ALA A 62 24.29 -30.49 -28.29
CA ALA A 62 25.29 -29.78 -27.52
C ALA A 62 25.28 -30.32 -26.07
N GLN A 63 26.17 -31.27 -25.77
CA GLN A 63 26.50 -31.66 -24.40
C GLN A 63 27.24 -30.51 -23.71
N GLN A 64 26.58 -29.85 -22.75
CA GLN A 64 27.26 -29.00 -21.77
C GLN A 64 27.94 -29.89 -20.71
N PRO A 65 29.22 -29.64 -20.36
CA PRO A 65 29.89 -30.32 -19.27
C PRO A 65 29.21 -30.04 -17.93
N LYS A 66 28.80 -31.13 -17.26
CA LYS A 66 28.24 -31.14 -15.91
C LYS A 66 29.37 -30.89 -14.91
N GLN A 67 29.50 -29.66 -14.43
CA GLN A 67 30.46 -29.28 -13.40
C GLN A 67 29.91 -29.64 -12.01
N PRO A 68 30.70 -30.24 -11.09
CA PRO A 68 30.20 -30.66 -9.78
C PRO A 68 29.83 -29.48 -8.89
N ALA A 69 28.57 -29.46 -8.42
CA ALA A 69 28.11 -28.53 -7.40
C ALA A 69 28.71 -28.91 -6.04
N GLN A 70 29.77 -28.22 -5.62
CA GLN A 70 30.20 -28.21 -4.22
C GLN A 70 29.21 -27.38 -3.39
N ALA A 71 28.42 -28.09 -2.59
CA ALA A 71 27.60 -27.52 -1.54
C ALA A 71 28.51 -26.96 -0.43
N THR A 72 28.69 -25.64 -0.40
CA THR A 72 29.08 -24.94 0.84
C THR A 72 27.81 -24.43 1.49
N ALA A 73 27.38 -25.14 2.53
CA ALA A 73 26.34 -24.70 3.44
C ALA A 73 26.86 -23.51 4.25
N GLN A 74 26.63 -22.29 3.77
CA GLN A 74 26.64 -21.10 4.59
C GLN A 74 25.27 -20.43 4.50
N LYS A 75 24.46 -20.71 5.52
CA LYS A 75 23.19 -20.06 5.80
C LYS A 75 23.44 -18.55 5.90
N PRO A 76 22.94 -17.72 4.98
CA PRO A 76 22.90 -16.29 5.22
C PRO A 76 21.86 -16.09 6.32
N LYS A 77 22.30 -15.80 7.54
CA LYS A 77 21.42 -15.24 8.56
C LYS A 77 20.89 -13.94 7.97
N PRO A 78 19.57 -13.78 7.71
CA PRO A 78 19.08 -12.52 7.22
C PRO A 78 19.14 -11.54 8.39
N ALA A 79 20.20 -10.75 8.45
CA ALA A 79 20.21 -9.49 9.17
C ALA A 79 19.20 -8.56 8.46
N GLY A 80 17.92 -8.78 8.76
CA GLY A 80 16.77 -8.19 8.08
C GLY A 80 15.45 -8.85 8.44
N GLU A 81 15.44 -10.09 8.95
CA GLU A 81 14.19 -10.82 9.22
C GLU A 81 13.46 -10.34 10.48
N THR A 82 14.13 -9.64 11.41
CA THR A 82 13.52 -9.20 12.67
C THR A 82 12.80 -7.85 12.59
N GLN A 83 12.96 -7.07 11.50
CA GLN A 83 12.52 -5.67 11.46
C GLN A 83 11.31 -5.38 10.56
N ASN A 84 10.93 -6.36 9.74
CA ASN A 84 9.65 -6.44 9.03
C ASN A 84 8.83 -7.62 9.60
N ALA A 85 8.90 -7.81 10.91
CA ALA A 85 8.12 -8.81 11.62
C ALA A 85 6.89 -8.13 12.21
N TRP A 86 5.80 -8.89 12.33
CA TRP A 86 4.68 -8.47 13.15
C TRP A 86 5.13 -8.32 14.60
N VAL A 87 4.78 -7.21 15.23
CA VAL A 87 5.08 -6.95 16.64
C VAL A 87 3.85 -6.42 17.35
N LYS A 88 3.72 -6.76 18.63
CA LYS A 88 2.67 -6.24 19.51
C LYS A 88 3.26 -5.18 20.42
N LEU A 89 2.81 -3.95 20.25
CA LEU A 89 3.17 -2.82 21.10
C LEU A 89 1.95 -2.43 21.91
N CYS A 90 2.11 -2.23 23.21
CA CYS A 90 1.03 -1.77 24.07
C CYS A 90 1.48 -0.53 24.83
N GLU A 91 0.57 0.43 24.96
CA GLU A 91 0.79 1.67 25.69
C GLU A 91 -0.48 2.02 26.48
N ASP A 92 -0.31 2.47 27.71
CA ASP A 92 -1.40 3.02 28.49
C ASP A 92 -1.68 4.44 28.04
N LYS A 93 -2.93 4.71 27.66
CA LYS A 93 -3.40 6.03 27.27
C LYS A 93 -4.39 6.55 28.32
N PRO A 94 -4.25 7.81 28.75
CA PRO A 94 -5.28 8.43 29.56
C PRO A 94 -6.54 8.58 28.71
N ILE A 95 -7.68 8.23 29.29
CA ILE A 95 -9.01 8.48 28.73
C ILE A 95 -9.82 9.24 29.77
N ILE A 96 -10.71 10.10 29.28
CA ILE A 96 -11.71 10.75 30.13
C ILE A 96 -12.97 9.92 30.01
N THR A 97 -13.46 9.35 31.12
CA THR A 97 -14.72 8.60 31.10
C THR A 97 -15.91 9.55 31.06
N ALA A 98 -17.09 9.02 30.72
CA ALA A 98 -18.35 9.72 30.98
C ALA A 98 -18.37 10.11 32.48
N GLY A 99 -18.42 11.41 32.77
CA GLY A 99 -18.26 11.96 34.13
C GLY A 99 -16.93 12.68 34.40
N GLY A 100 -16.04 12.81 33.42
CA GLY A 100 -14.82 13.63 33.57
C GLY A 100 -13.69 12.97 34.37
N ILE A 101 -13.86 11.71 34.80
CA ILE A 101 -12.88 11.00 35.62
C ILE A 101 -11.73 10.50 34.73
N PRO A 102 -10.47 10.88 35.01
CA PRO A 102 -9.32 10.33 34.31
C PRO A 102 -9.17 8.86 34.64
N SER A 103 -9.18 8.00 33.62
CA SER A 103 -8.80 6.60 33.75
C SER A 103 -7.76 6.23 32.70
N LYS A 104 -7.14 5.06 32.85
CA LYS A 104 -6.16 4.55 31.88
C LYS A 104 -6.78 3.39 31.11
N ARG A 105 -6.58 3.37 29.79
CA ARG A 105 -6.82 2.18 28.96
C ARG A 105 -5.56 1.81 28.24
N THR A 106 -5.27 0.52 28.23
CA THR A 106 -4.15 -0.03 27.47
C THR A 106 -4.59 -0.16 26.02
N VAL A 107 -3.89 0.52 25.12
CA VAL A 107 -4.07 0.40 23.68
C VAL A 107 -2.94 -0.45 23.14
N CYS A 108 -3.28 -1.57 22.49
CA CYS A 108 -2.30 -2.43 21.85
C CYS A 108 -2.44 -2.39 20.33
N LEU A 109 -1.31 -2.34 19.64
CA LEU A 109 -1.18 -2.43 18.19
C LEU A 109 -0.35 -3.67 17.85
N ILE A 110 -0.99 -4.62 17.18
CA ILE A 110 -0.32 -5.75 16.53
C ILE A 110 -0.04 -5.29 15.12
N HIS A 111 1.17 -4.82 14.83
CA HIS A 111 1.45 -4.09 13.61
C HIS A 111 2.68 -4.60 12.86
N HIS A 112 2.68 -4.33 11.56
CA HIS A 112 3.77 -4.57 10.63
C HIS A 112 3.96 -3.33 9.77
N GLU A 113 5.21 -2.93 9.59
CA GLU A 113 5.57 -1.82 8.71
C GLU A 113 6.55 -2.26 7.64
N ARG A 114 6.35 -1.80 6.41
CA ARG A 114 7.36 -1.88 5.36
C ARG A 114 7.98 -0.51 5.18
N LEU A 115 9.31 -0.46 5.16
CA LEU A 115 10.05 0.77 4.89
C LEU A 115 10.44 0.86 3.41
N SER A 116 10.42 2.08 2.89
CA SER A 116 11.00 2.40 1.59
C SER A 116 12.51 2.26 1.66
N ALA A 117 13.09 1.48 0.75
CA ALA A 117 14.55 1.35 0.64
C ALA A 117 15.23 2.67 0.24
N VAL A 118 14.49 3.60 -0.35
CA VAL A 118 15.02 4.87 -0.88
C VAL A 118 15.24 5.88 0.23
N ASN A 119 14.24 6.12 1.07
CA ASN A 119 14.27 7.20 2.07
C ASN A 119 14.05 6.69 3.51
N GLY A 120 13.91 5.38 3.70
CA GLY A 120 13.63 4.76 4.99
C GLY A 120 12.23 5.06 5.54
N ARG A 121 11.40 5.86 4.88
CA ARG A 121 10.06 6.20 5.40
C ARG A 121 9.14 4.99 5.32
N VAL A 122 8.11 4.96 6.17
CA VAL A 122 7.07 3.94 6.11
C VAL A 122 6.37 4.03 4.76
N LEU A 123 6.42 2.92 4.01
CA LEU A 123 5.75 2.74 2.73
C LEU A 123 4.31 2.26 2.94
N VAL A 124 4.10 1.34 3.87
CA VAL A 124 2.78 0.89 4.32
C VAL A 124 2.90 0.37 5.75
N SER A 125 1.86 0.58 6.55
CA SER A 125 1.71 -0.05 7.86
C SER A 125 0.32 -0.67 7.97
N ALA A 126 0.24 -1.89 8.51
CA ALA A 126 -1.01 -2.53 8.85
C ALA A 126 -0.99 -2.93 10.33
N ALA A 127 -2.08 -2.68 11.03
CA ALA A 127 -2.20 -2.95 12.45
C ALA A 127 -3.58 -3.46 12.83
N ILE A 128 -3.63 -4.39 13.79
CA ILE A 128 -4.84 -4.66 14.57
C ILE A 128 -4.74 -3.88 15.87
N ARG A 129 -5.67 -2.94 16.08
CA ARG A 129 -5.81 -2.17 17.32
C ARG A 129 -6.81 -2.83 18.25
N THR A 130 -6.40 -3.00 19.50
CA THR A 130 -7.27 -3.45 20.60
C THR A 130 -7.17 -2.46 21.76
N ILE A 131 -8.28 -2.20 22.44
CA ILE A 131 -8.35 -1.30 23.60
C ILE A 131 -8.85 -2.10 24.78
N SER A 132 -8.18 -2.03 25.93
CA SER A 132 -8.59 -2.77 27.11
C SER A 132 -10.03 -2.41 27.52
N GLY A 133 -10.84 -3.43 27.81
CA GLY A 133 -12.26 -3.30 28.14
C GLY A 133 -13.14 -2.71 27.01
N GLN A 134 -12.72 -2.86 25.75
CA GLN A 134 -13.59 -2.78 24.57
C GLN A 134 -13.45 -4.07 23.76
N ASP A 135 -14.57 -4.65 23.34
CA ASP A 135 -14.56 -5.88 22.52
C ASP A 135 -14.29 -5.59 21.04
N THR A 136 -14.59 -4.37 20.59
CA THR A 136 -14.37 -3.95 19.21
C THR A 136 -12.88 -3.80 18.92
N LYS A 137 -12.44 -4.48 17.87
CA LYS A 137 -11.07 -4.40 17.35
C LYS A 137 -11.11 -3.70 16.00
N PHE A 138 -10.03 -3.00 15.66
CA PHE A 138 -9.95 -2.27 14.40
C PHE A 138 -8.77 -2.76 13.58
N LEU A 139 -9.01 -2.99 12.29
CA LEU A 139 -7.95 -3.12 11.30
C LEU A 139 -7.64 -1.70 10.82
N MET A 140 -6.41 -1.26 11.07
CA MET A 140 -5.90 0.04 10.67
C MET A 140 -4.83 -0.17 9.60
N VAL A 141 -4.87 0.65 8.55
CA VAL A 141 -3.86 0.65 7.49
C VAL A 141 -3.44 2.07 7.21
N LEU A 142 -2.13 2.32 7.26
CA LEU A 142 -1.52 3.58 6.85
C LEU A 142 -0.85 3.40 5.49
N VAL A 143 -1.20 4.29 4.55
CA VAL A 143 -0.61 4.39 3.21
C VAL A 143 0.01 5.78 3.01
N PRO A 144 0.90 5.96 2.01
CA PRO A 144 1.52 7.25 1.74
C PRO A 144 0.48 8.31 1.34
N LEU A 145 0.92 9.56 1.36
CA LEU A 145 0.15 10.69 0.82
C LEU A 145 0.00 10.58 -0.71
N GLY A 146 -0.92 11.36 -1.29
CA GLY A 146 -1.23 11.34 -2.73
C GLY A 146 -2.29 10.31 -3.12
N VAL A 147 -3.07 9.82 -2.15
CA VAL A 147 -4.19 8.90 -2.34
C VAL A 147 -5.52 9.64 -2.49
N ALA A 148 -6.44 9.05 -3.25
CA ALA A 148 -7.82 9.49 -3.36
C ALA A 148 -8.60 9.05 -2.12
N LEU A 149 -9.15 10.00 -1.37
CA LEU A 149 -9.86 9.74 -0.12
C LEU A 149 -11.25 9.10 -0.30
N PRO A 150 -12.12 9.56 -1.23
CA PRO A 150 -13.48 9.03 -1.31
C PRO A 150 -13.59 7.51 -1.53
N PRO A 151 -12.74 6.88 -2.37
CA PRO A 151 -12.79 5.42 -2.57
C PRO A 151 -12.30 4.59 -1.36
N GLY A 152 -11.56 5.19 -0.43
CA GLY A 152 -10.96 4.47 0.68
C GLY A 152 -9.82 3.53 0.27
N ILE A 153 -9.60 2.52 1.12
CA ILE A 153 -8.61 1.44 0.89
C ILE A 153 -9.36 0.12 0.82
N GLN A 154 -8.86 -0.82 0.01
CA GLN A 154 -9.30 -2.21 0.05
C GLN A 154 -8.17 -3.10 0.55
N VAL A 155 -8.45 -3.97 1.52
CA VAL A 155 -7.51 -4.98 2.00
C VAL A 155 -7.98 -6.34 1.55
N ARG A 156 -7.18 -7.04 0.76
CA ARG A 156 -7.47 -8.41 0.35
C ARG A 156 -6.56 -9.38 1.08
N ILE A 157 -7.12 -10.40 1.71
CA ILE A 157 -6.37 -11.50 2.32
C ILE A 157 -6.24 -12.59 1.27
N ASP A 158 -5.01 -12.91 0.87
CA ASP A 158 -4.72 -13.84 -0.23
C ASP A 158 -5.58 -13.59 -1.49
N ASN A 159 -6.45 -14.54 -1.86
CA ASN A 159 -7.34 -14.47 -3.03
C ASN A 159 -8.81 -14.24 -2.65
N GLU A 160 -9.08 -13.80 -1.42
CA GLU A 160 -10.43 -13.59 -0.95
C GLU A 160 -11.07 -12.27 -1.44
N LYS A 161 -12.34 -12.04 -1.09
CA LYS A 161 -13.02 -10.77 -1.33
C LYS A 161 -12.31 -9.63 -0.57
N PRO A 162 -12.04 -8.48 -1.21
CA PRO A 162 -11.46 -7.34 -0.53
C PRO A 162 -12.38 -6.77 0.55
N ILE A 163 -11.78 -6.34 1.66
CA ILE A 163 -12.43 -5.70 2.79
C ILE A 163 -12.25 -4.19 2.64
N PRO A 164 -13.33 -3.39 2.58
CA PRO A 164 -13.23 -1.94 2.47
C PRO A 164 -12.87 -1.29 3.82
N LEU A 165 -11.96 -0.34 3.77
CA LEU A 165 -11.53 0.52 4.88
C LEU A 165 -11.78 1.98 4.49
N LYS A 166 -12.24 2.77 5.47
CA LYS A 166 -12.52 4.20 5.28
C LYS A 166 -11.41 5.03 5.92
N TYR A 167 -10.96 6.08 5.24
CA TYR A 167 -9.98 7.00 5.83
C TYR A 167 -10.55 7.67 7.08
N THR A 168 -9.76 7.69 8.15
CA THR A 168 -10.12 8.31 9.43
C THR A 168 -9.33 9.59 9.67
N PHE A 169 -8.04 9.63 9.29
CA PHE A 169 -7.21 10.83 9.37
C PHE A 169 -5.99 10.75 8.46
N CYS A 170 -5.42 11.91 8.12
CA CYS A 170 -4.14 12.03 7.43
C CYS A 170 -3.21 12.95 8.22
N HIS A 171 -1.91 12.66 8.21
CA HIS A 171 -0.85 13.49 8.76
C HIS A 171 0.38 13.44 7.86
N ILE A 172 1.45 14.17 8.19
CA ILE A 172 2.68 14.21 7.40
C ILE A 172 3.34 12.83 7.14
N GLY A 173 2.97 11.82 7.94
CA GLY A 173 3.46 10.44 7.81
C GLY A 173 2.65 9.58 6.86
N GLY A 174 1.41 9.96 6.51
CA GLY A 174 0.52 9.17 5.66
C GLY A 174 -0.96 9.37 6.00
N CYS A 175 -1.80 8.64 5.29
CA CYS A 175 -3.24 8.58 5.52
C CYS A 175 -3.63 7.22 6.10
N THR A 176 -4.35 7.24 7.22
CA THR A 176 -4.83 6.05 7.93
C THR A 176 -6.27 5.78 7.55
N ALA A 177 -6.57 4.54 7.18
CA ALA A 177 -7.91 4.02 7.00
C ALA A 177 -8.18 2.90 7.99
N GLU A 178 -9.43 2.80 8.43
CA GLU A 178 -9.84 1.82 9.44
C GLU A 178 -11.11 1.07 9.02
N THR A 179 -11.26 -0.14 9.54
CA THR A 179 -12.51 -0.90 9.56
C THR A 179 -12.55 -1.77 10.81
N ILE A 180 -13.71 -2.35 11.12
CA ILE A 180 -13.83 -3.29 12.24
C ILE A 180 -13.11 -4.59 11.88
N ALA A 181 -12.17 -4.99 12.72
CA ALA A 181 -11.52 -6.29 12.64
C ALA A 181 -12.42 -7.33 13.34
N THR A 182 -13.37 -7.88 12.60
CA THR A 182 -14.24 -8.95 13.11
C THR A 182 -13.41 -10.19 13.47
N LYS A 183 -13.98 -11.09 14.29
CA LYS A 183 -13.35 -12.38 14.61
C LYS A 183 -12.94 -13.13 13.34
N GLN A 184 -13.79 -13.11 12.30
CA GLN A 184 -13.50 -13.74 11.02
C GLN A 184 -12.28 -13.13 10.32
N VAL A 185 -12.14 -11.79 10.32
CA VAL A 185 -10.96 -11.12 9.75
C VAL A 185 -9.69 -11.54 10.50
N ILE A 186 -9.74 -11.58 11.82
CA ILE A 186 -8.59 -11.98 12.65
C ILE A 186 -8.18 -13.43 12.37
N GLU A 187 -9.14 -14.35 12.28
CA GLU A 187 -8.85 -15.75 11.97
C GLU A 187 -8.28 -15.92 10.55
N LYS A 188 -8.74 -15.13 9.58
CA LYS A 188 -8.14 -15.09 8.24
C LYS A 188 -6.72 -14.51 8.26
N PHE A 189 -6.44 -13.49 9.06
CA PHE A 189 -5.08 -12.98 9.24
C PHE A 189 -4.16 -14.04 9.86
N LYS A 190 -4.66 -14.88 10.78
CA LYS A 190 -3.87 -15.95 11.39
C LYS A 190 -3.54 -17.09 10.44
N LYS A 191 -4.44 -17.41 9.51
CA LYS A 191 -4.32 -18.55 8.56
C LYS A 191 -3.73 -18.15 7.21
N GLY A 192 -3.91 -16.89 6.81
CA GLY A 192 -3.52 -16.39 5.50
C GLY A 192 -2.02 -16.20 5.36
N ASN A 193 -1.58 -16.05 4.10
CA ASN A 193 -0.15 -15.91 3.77
C ASN A 193 0.27 -14.46 3.64
N LYS A 194 -0.60 -13.62 3.06
CA LYS A 194 -0.38 -12.18 2.89
C LYS A 194 -1.69 -11.41 2.84
N ILE A 195 -1.56 -10.10 3.01
CA ILE A 195 -2.58 -9.14 2.60
C ILE A 195 -2.05 -8.26 1.48
N ASP A 196 -2.90 -7.95 0.51
CA ASP A 196 -2.66 -6.91 -0.50
C ASP A 196 -3.48 -5.68 -0.09
N VAL A 197 -2.78 -4.59 0.27
CA VAL A 197 -3.40 -3.29 0.52
C VAL A 197 -3.52 -2.54 -0.80
N LEU A 198 -4.72 -2.19 -1.21
CA LEU A 198 -5.02 -1.52 -2.46
C LEU A 198 -5.56 -0.12 -2.17
N ALA A 199 -4.85 0.91 -2.61
CA ALA A 199 -5.31 2.30 -2.56
C ALA A 199 -5.40 2.86 -3.97
N ILE A 200 -6.15 3.94 -4.17
CA ILE A 200 -6.21 4.66 -5.44
C ILE A 200 -5.43 5.96 -5.28
N ASN A 201 -4.55 6.30 -6.22
CA ASN A 201 -3.82 7.57 -6.19
C ASN A 201 -4.67 8.74 -6.75
N ASN A 202 -4.16 9.96 -6.65
CA ASN A 202 -4.84 11.16 -7.13
C ASN A 202 -5.10 11.23 -8.66
N VAL A 203 -4.50 10.32 -9.45
CA VAL A 203 -4.76 10.19 -10.90
C VAL A 203 -5.65 8.99 -11.23
N GLY A 204 -6.28 8.37 -10.23
CA GLY A 204 -7.23 7.27 -10.41
C GLY A 204 -6.60 5.88 -10.61
N LYS A 205 -5.27 5.76 -10.47
CA LYS A 205 -4.56 4.47 -10.59
C LYS A 205 -4.54 3.72 -9.26
N THR A 206 -4.82 2.41 -9.31
CA THR A 206 -4.67 1.53 -8.14
C THR A 206 -3.19 1.25 -7.86
N ILE A 207 -2.79 1.43 -6.60
CA ILE A 207 -1.48 1.12 -6.04
C ILE A 207 -1.63 0.00 -5.02
N GLY A 208 -0.78 -1.02 -5.13
CA GLY A 208 -0.83 -2.22 -4.29
C GLY A 208 0.39 -2.36 -3.38
N PHE A 209 0.17 -2.65 -2.10
CA PHE A 209 1.22 -2.89 -1.12
C PHE A 209 1.03 -4.27 -0.47
N PRO A 210 1.82 -5.28 -0.87
CA PRO A 210 1.73 -6.59 -0.24
C PRO A 210 2.41 -6.59 1.14
N ILE A 211 1.76 -7.21 2.12
CA ILE A 211 2.28 -7.40 3.48
C ILE A 211 2.17 -8.89 3.83
N PRO A 212 3.28 -9.56 4.16
CA PRO A 212 3.23 -10.96 4.58
C PRO A 212 2.54 -11.10 5.94
N LEU A 213 1.73 -12.14 6.11
CA LEU A 213 1.10 -12.50 7.38
C LEU A 213 1.97 -13.46 8.23
N LYS A 214 3.12 -13.91 7.70
CA LYS A 214 4.11 -14.69 8.46
C LYS A 214 4.46 -13.99 9.78
N GLY A 215 4.20 -14.66 10.90
CA GLY A 215 4.47 -14.16 12.25
C GLY A 215 3.33 -13.35 12.88
N PHE A 216 2.23 -13.08 12.16
CA PHE A 216 1.06 -12.38 12.71
C PHE A 216 0.50 -13.09 13.93
N THR A 217 0.19 -14.38 13.83
CA THR A 217 -0.40 -15.19 14.91
C THR A 217 0.44 -15.13 16.17
N LYS A 218 1.77 -15.33 16.04
CA LYS A 218 2.71 -15.24 17.15
C LYS A 218 2.70 -13.86 17.80
N ALA A 219 2.67 -12.78 17.03
CA ALA A 219 2.61 -11.43 17.58
C ALA A 219 1.26 -11.15 18.25
N TYR A 220 0.17 -11.61 17.66
CA TYR A 220 -1.19 -11.38 18.15
C TYR A 220 -1.43 -12.05 19.51
N GLU A 221 -1.07 -13.33 19.61
CA GLU A 221 -1.24 -14.16 20.81
C GLU A 221 -0.10 -13.96 21.82
N GLY A 222 1.04 -13.46 21.36
CA GLY A 222 2.21 -13.23 22.19
C GLY A 222 2.09 -12.04 23.15
N LYS A 223 3.11 -11.95 24.02
CA LYS A 223 3.30 -10.80 24.92
C LYS A 223 3.75 -9.56 24.12
N PRO A 224 3.41 -8.35 24.58
CA PRO A 224 3.91 -7.12 23.98
C PRO A 224 5.44 -7.07 24.05
N VAL A 225 6.06 -6.52 23.01
CA VAL A 225 7.51 -6.23 23.02
C VAL A 225 7.77 -4.93 23.78
N ASP A 226 8.99 -4.77 24.29
CA ASP A 226 9.38 -3.52 24.96
C ASP A 226 9.40 -2.35 23.95
N SER A 227 8.47 -1.41 24.12
CA SER A 227 8.29 -0.29 23.20
C SER A 227 9.56 0.57 23.07
N LYS A 228 10.31 0.80 24.16
CA LYS A 228 11.51 1.65 24.13
C LYS A 228 12.63 1.00 23.31
N LYS A 229 12.88 -0.30 23.52
CA LYS A 229 13.85 -1.08 22.75
C LYS A 229 13.45 -1.17 21.28
N TYR A 230 12.16 -1.35 21.00
CA TYR A 230 11.65 -1.36 19.63
C TYR A 230 11.92 -0.03 18.91
N GLN A 231 11.58 1.10 19.56
CA GLN A 231 11.81 2.43 18.98
C GLN A 231 13.31 2.73 18.79
N ALA A 232 14.15 2.37 19.76
CA ALA A 232 15.59 2.53 19.64
C ALA A 232 16.17 1.72 18.47
N ALA A 233 15.72 0.48 18.29
CA ALA A 233 16.12 -0.37 17.16
C ALA A 233 15.65 0.20 15.81
N ARG A 234 14.43 0.74 15.76
CA ARG A 234 13.87 1.40 14.57
C ARG A 234 14.68 2.63 14.19
N LEU A 235 15.00 3.49 15.17
CA LEU A 235 15.81 4.69 14.96
C LEU A 235 17.22 4.35 14.47
N LYS A 236 17.85 3.31 15.03
CA LYS A 236 19.18 2.86 14.60
C LYS A 236 19.17 2.39 13.15
N LEU A 237 18.15 1.63 12.74
CA LEU A 237 17.97 1.21 11.35
C LEU A 237 17.81 2.43 10.43
N MET A 238 16.94 3.37 10.80
CA MET A 238 16.70 4.57 10.01
C MET A 238 17.99 5.36 9.76
N LYS A 239 18.80 5.55 10.80
CA LYS A 239 20.11 6.21 10.68
C LYS A 239 21.07 5.45 9.75
N LEU A 240 21.07 4.12 9.81
CA LEU A 240 21.89 3.28 8.93
C LEU A 240 21.46 3.39 7.46
N ILE A 241 20.15 3.40 7.19
CA ILE A 241 19.63 3.59 5.83
C ILE A 241 20.07 4.97 5.31
N GLN A 242 19.90 6.02 6.10
CA GLN A 242 20.28 7.38 5.71
C GLN A 242 21.77 7.51 5.42
N SER A 243 22.64 6.98 6.28
CA SER A 243 24.09 7.04 6.08
C SER A 243 24.52 6.30 4.81
N ARG A 244 23.95 5.12 4.55
CA ARG A 244 24.21 4.37 3.33
C ARG A 244 23.78 5.14 2.07
N GLN A 245 22.62 5.78 2.11
CA GLN A 245 22.14 6.57 0.96
C GLN A 245 23.03 7.79 0.69
N ALA A 246 23.50 8.48 1.73
CA ALA A 246 24.42 9.61 1.58
C ALA A 246 25.74 9.19 0.91
N GLU A 247 26.29 8.04 1.30
CA GLU A 247 27.51 7.50 0.70
C GLU A 247 27.31 7.08 -0.76
N LEU A 248 26.18 6.45 -1.08
CA LEU A 248 25.83 6.12 -2.47
C LEU A 248 25.67 7.39 -3.32
N ALA A 249 25.03 8.44 -2.79
CA ALA A 249 24.88 9.71 -3.48
C ALA A 249 26.23 10.40 -3.74
N LYS A 250 27.17 10.38 -2.77
CA LYS A 250 28.53 10.90 -2.97
C LYS A 250 29.27 10.14 -4.06
N LYS A 251 29.23 8.81 -4.04
CA LYS A 251 29.86 7.95 -5.06
C LYS A 251 29.28 8.21 -6.45
N ALA A 252 27.96 8.32 -6.56
CA ALA A 252 27.28 8.63 -7.82
C ALA A 252 27.71 10.02 -8.36
N ARG A 253 27.80 11.04 -7.50
CA ARG A 253 28.29 12.38 -7.89
C ARG A 253 29.74 12.35 -8.36
N ALA A 254 30.62 11.62 -7.67
CA ALA A 254 32.03 11.49 -8.06
C ALA A 254 32.19 10.79 -9.41
N GLN A 255 31.40 9.75 -9.69
CA GLN A 255 31.39 9.06 -10.97
C GLN A 255 30.87 9.96 -12.11
N GLN A 256 29.82 10.75 -11.86
CA GLN A 256 29.32 11.74 -12.82
C GLN A 256 30.33 12.85 -13.12
N GLY A 257 31.10 13.29 -12.11
CA GLY A 257 32.20 14.25 -12.30
C GLY A 257 33.32 13.69 -13.20
N LYS A 258 33.68 12.42 -13.01
CA LYS A 258 34.67 11.73 -13.85
C LYS A 258 34.17 11.48 -15.28
N ALA A 259 32.89 11.16 -15.46
CA ALA A 259 32.29 10.99 -16.80
C ALA A 259 32.20 12.31 -17.59
N LYS A 260 32.02 13.46 -16.91
CA LYS A 260 32.05 14.79 -17.54
C LYS A 260 33.46 15.26 -17.92
N GLN A 261 34.51 14.72 -17.29
CA GLN A 261 35.90 15.02 -17.62
C GLN A 261 36.46 14.16 -18.77
N GLY A 262 35.76 13.08 -19.17
CA GLY A 262 36.11 12.23 -20.31
C GLY A 262 35.39 12.60 -21.63
N ALA A 263 34.45 13.54 -21.61
CA ALA A 263 33.79 14.05 -22.82
C ALA A 263 34.53 15.29 -23.31
N GLN A 264 35.61 15.08 -24.09
CA GLN A 264 36.21 16.17 -24.88
C GLN A 264 35.15 16.74 -25.85
N PRO A 265 35.07 18.07 -26.00
CA PRO A 265 34.24 18.67 -27.04
C PRO A 265 34.83 18.29 -28.39
N GLN A 266 34.17 17.39 -29.14
CA GLN A 266 34.44 17.26 -30.58
C GLN A 266 34.14 18.61 -31.21
N ALA A 267 35.20 19.29 -31.65
CA ALA A 267 35.13 20.52 -32.41
C ALA A 267 34.21 20.30 -33.62
N LYS A 268 33.11 21.07 -33.66
CA LYS A 268 32.27 21.19 -34.85
C LYS A 268 33.16 21.74 -35.97
N GLN A 269 33.51 20.90 -36.94
CA GLN A 269 34.03 21.38 -38.21
C GLN A 269 32.93 22.20 -38.89
N PRO A 270 33.22 23.42 -39.38
CA PRO A 270 32.24 24.19 -40.13
C PRO A 270 31.91 23.47 -41.45
N PRO A 271 30.65 23.53 -41.93
CA PRO A 271 30.28 22.91 -43.19
C PRO A 271 31.06 23.56 -44.33
N LYS A 272 31.79 22.74 -45.10
CA LYS A 272 32.39 23.14 -46.38
C LYS A 272 31.28 23.68 -47.28
N GLN A 273 31.37 24.96 -47.66
CA GLN A 273 30.58 25.51 -48.75
C GLN A 273 30.91 24.76 -50.04
N LEU A 274 29.92 24.06 -50.58
CA LEU A 274 29.94 23.51 -51.92
C LEU A 274 29.87 24.70 -52.89
N LYS A 275 31.01 25.07 -53.50
CA LYS A 275 31.04 26.00 -54.62
C LYS A 275 30.39 25.32 -55.83
N LEU A 276 29.30 25.92 -56.29
CA LEU A 276 28.67 25.67 -57.58
C LEU A 276 29.61 26.23 -58.66
N GLN A 277 30.21 25.35 -59.46
CA GLN A 277 30.72 25.62 -60.81
C GLN A 277 30.45 24.39 -61.66
#